data_AF-A0A840PGM6-F1
#
_entry.id   AF-A0A840PGM6-F1
#
_cell.length_a   1.000
_cell.length_b   1.000
_cell.length_c   1.000
_cell.angle_alpha   90.00
_cell.angle_beta   90.00
_cell.angle_gamma   90.00
#
_symmetry.space_group_name_H-M   'P 1'
#
loop_
_entity.id
_entity.type
_entity.pdbx_description
1 polymer ?
#
loop_
_entity_poly.entity_id
_entity_poly.type
_entity_poly.pdbx_seq_one_letter_code
_entity_poly.pdbx_strand_id
1 'polypeptide(L)'
;MNQALARRADLSRRQETYVGPWLPEPLVTAEDDAAGAVERAESLSMALLVVLETLSPLERAVFVLHEVFGFGHPEIAGILGRTPAAVRQLAARARRHVHARRPRHRTEPDVHAQVTERFAVAALGGDLQALLEVLAPDVTLWTDGGGKGPATSLRPVHGRDRVAALFMSVAATVPAEGLDIRYRRVAGDPCALVFAGDSPLAVVVVDLTPGGDRIAGIYSVTNPDKLTGVR
;
A
#
# COMPACT_ATOMS: atom_id res chain seq x y z
N MET A 1 -18.20 -2.69 -24.46
CA MET A 1 -16.75 -2.38 -24.54
C MET A 1 -16.28 -2.01 -23.14
N ASN A 2 -15.40 -2.83 -22.54
CA ASN A 2 -15.13 -2.89 -21.09
C ASN A 2 -14.73 -1.54 -20.47
N GLN A 3 -15.60 -0.94 -19.63
CA GLN A 3 -15.29 0.26 -18.84
C GLN A 3 -14.05 0.07 -17.95
N ALA A 4 -13.77 -1.16 -17.52
CA ALA A 4 -12.55 -1.53 -16.80
C ALA A 4 -11.26 -1.29 -17.62
N LEU A 5 -11.27 -1.53 -18.94
CA LEU A 5 -10.13 -1.28 -19.81
C LEU A 5 -9.92 0.22 -20.08
N ALA A 6 -11.01 0.98 -20.19
CA ALA A 6 -10.96 2.43 -20.35
C ALA A 6 -10.45 3.14 -19.08
N ARG A 7 -10.93 2.74 -17.89
CA ARG A 7 -10.41 3.18 -16.59
C ARG A 7 -8.92 2.83 -16.44
N ARG A 8 -8.50 1.67 -16.95
CA ARG A 8 -7.10 1.23 -16.95
C ARG A 8 -6.19 2.06 -17.85
N ALA A 9 -6.65 2.42 -19.06
CA ALA A 9 -5.91 3.32 -19.94
C ALA A 9 -5.78 4.73 -19.35
N ASP A 10 -6.80 5.20 -18.64
CA ASP A 10 -6.74 6.47 -17.92
C ASP A 10 -5.73 6.43 -16.77
N LEU A 11 -5.74 5.38 -15.96
CA LEU A 11 -4.77 5.17 -14.87
C LEU A 11 -3.33 5.06 -15.41
N SER A 12 -3.11 4.32 -16.50
CA SER A 12 -1.78 4.22 -17.12
C SER A 12 -1.28 5.56 -17.67
N ARG A 13 -2.15 6.38 -18.29
CA ARG A 13 -1.77 7.74 -18.72
C ARG A 13 -1.49 8.67 -17.55
N ARG A 14 -2.23 8.56 -16.45
CA ARG A 14 -1.97 9.32 -15.22
C ARG A 14 -0.64 8.91 -14.57
N GLN A 15 -0.24 7.64 -14.70
CA GLN A 15 1.04 7.13 -14.21
C GLN A 15 2.24 7.63 -15.03
N GLU A 16 2.12 7.75 -16.34
CA GLU A 16 3.21 8.21 -17.23
C GLU A 16 3.70 9.64 -16.92
N THR A 17 2.82 10.49 -16.41
CA THR A 17 3.13 11.88 -16.01
C THR A 17 3.21 12.05 -14.48
N TYR A 18 3.24 10.96 -13.73
CA TYR A 18 3.13 10.99 -12.28
C TYR A 18 4.43 11.43 -11.59
N VAL A 19 4.29 12.25 -10.55
CA VAL A 19 5.42 12.76 -9.77
C VAL A 19 5.61 11.90 -8.52
N GLY A 20 6.72 11.16 -8.48
CA GLY A 20 7.12 10.32 -7.35
C GLY A 20 6.56 8.88 -7.40
N PRO A 21 6.69 8.12 -6.31
CA PRO A 21 6.12 6.78 -6.19
C PRO A 21 4.61 6.78 -6.41
N TRP A 22 4.11 5.83 -7.19
CA TRP A 22 2.67 5.56 -7.33
C TRP A 22 2.28 4.40 -6.40
N LEU A 23 1.37 4.68 -5.47
CA LEU A 23 0.74 3.67 -4.62
C LEU A 23 -0.70 3.41 -5.06
N PRO A 24 -1.24 2.20 -4.84
CA PRO A 24 -2.66 1.89 -5.04
C PRO A 24 -3.56 2.86 -4.26
N GLU A 25 -4.74 3.14 -4.81
CA GLU A 25 -5.75 3.93 -4.10
C GLU A 25 -6.19 3.18 -2.82
N PRO A 26 -6.14 3.82 -1.64
CA PRO A 26 -6.46 3.18 -0.38
C PRO A 26 -7.97 2.95 -0.26
N LEU A 27 -8.38 1.69 -0.44
CA LEU A 27 -9.76 1.26 -0.20
C LEU A 27 -9.93 0.96 1.29
N VAL A 28 -10.37 1.96 2.05
CA VAL A 28 -10.69 1.82 3.48
C VAL A 28 -12.00 1.04 3.62
N THR A 29 -11.96 -0.11 4.28
CA THR A 29 -13.17 -0.90 4.56
C THR A 29 -13.98 -0.24 5.67
N ALA A 30 -15.27 0.01 5.44
CA ALA A 30 -16.21 0.46 6.46
C ALA A 30 -16.53 -0.66 7.47
N GLU A 31 -16.83 -0.29 8.72
CA GLU A 31 -17.10 -1.23 9.84
C GLU A 31 -18.26 -2.21 9.55
N ASP A 32 -19.24 -1.81 8.73
CA ASP A 32 -20.44 -2.62 8.41
C ASP A 32 -20.24 -3.63 7.25
N ASP A 33 -19.12 -3.60 6.52
CA ASP A 33 -18.85 -4.52 5.39
C ASP A 33 -17.92 -5.70 5.80
N ALA A 34 -17.77 -5.88 7.12
CA ALA A 34 -16.87 -6.83 7.76
C ALA A 34 -17.17 -8.31 7.44
N ALA A 35 -18.36 -8.63 6.92
CA ALA A 35 -18.72 -10.02 6.60
C ALA A 35 -18.52 -10.38 5.11
N GLY A 36 -18.59 -9.41 4.18
CA GLY A 36 -18.60 -9.67 2.74
C GLY A 36 -17.36 -9.21 1.97
N ALA A 37 -16.70 -8.14 2.45
CA ALA A 37 -15.45 -7.64 1.88
C ALA A 37 -14.22 -8.32 2.50
N VAL A 38 -14.31 -8.75 3.76
CA VAL A 38 -13.24 -9.39 4.53
C VAL A 38 -12.78 -10.70 3.88
N GLU A 39 -13.70 -11.58 3.47
CA GLU A 39 -13.33 -12.88 2.87
C GLU A 39 -12.61 -12.74 1.50
N ARG A 40 -12.75 -11.59 0.80
CA ARG A 40 -12.10 -11.32 -0.50
C ARG A 40 -10.89 -10.38 -0.40
N ALA A 41 -10.89 -9.44 0.56
CA ALA A 41 -9.82 -8.47 0.80
C ALA A 41 -8.73 -9.02 1.72
N GLU A 42 -9.03 -10.04 2.54
CA GLU A 42 -8.03 -10.78 3.32
C GLU A 42 -6.90 -11.36 2.48
N SER A 43 -7.01 -11.41 1.14
CA SER A 43 -6.00 -11.99 0.27
C SER A 43 -4.95 -11.00 -0.27
N LEU A 44 -5.13 -9.67 -0.11
CA LEU A 44 -4.29 -8.68 -0.79
C LEU A 44 -3.75 -7.59 0.14
N SER A 45 -2.54 -7.75 0.69
CA SER A 45 -1.88 -6.67 1.47
C SER A 45 -1.52 -5.45 0.61
N MET A 46 -1.38 -4.27 1.22
CA MET A 46 -0.93 -3.05 0.53
C MET A 46 0.40 -3.30 -0.19
N ALA A 47 1.33 -3.98 0.48
CA ALA A 47 2.61 -4.39 -0.10
C ALA A 47 2.43 -5.21 -1.38
N LEU A 48 1.50 -6.18 -1.38
CA LEU A 48 1.20 -6.95 -2.57
C LEU A 48 0.61 -6.07 -3.67
N LEU A 49 -0.32 -5.17 -3.36
CA LEU A 49 -0.89 -4.25 -4.35
C LEU A 49 0.19 -3.34 -4.98
N VAL A 50 1.14 -2.84 -4.17
CA VAL A 50 2.30 -2.07 -4.67
C VAL A 50 3.15 -2.92 -5.62
N VAL A 51 3.39 -4.19 -5.28
CA VAL A 51 4.14 -5.10 -6.15
C VAL A 51 3.37 -5.41 -7.43
N LEU A 52 2.05 -5.60 -7.37
CA LEU A 52 1.22 -5.79 -8.55
C LEU A 52 1.24 -4.58 -9.48
N GLU A 53 1.43 -3.39 -8.93
CA GLU A 53 1.56 -2.16 -9.71
C GLU A 53 2.84 -2.14 -10.56
N THR A 54 3.87 -2.88 -10.15
CA THR A 54 5.11 -3.05 -10.94
C THR A 54 4.98 -4.06 -12.07
N LEU A 55 3.89 -4.84 -12.13
CA LEU A 55 3.64 -5.82 -13.20
C LEU A 55 3.08 -5.14 -14.44
N SER A 56 3.38 -5.71 -15.62
CA SER A 56 2.68 -5.31 -16.84
C SER A 56 1.17 -5.58 -16.71
N PRO A 57 0.33 -4.85 -17.46
CA PRO A 57 -1.12 -5.00 -17.33
C PRO A 57 -1.65 -6.42 -17.64
N LEU A 58 -0.91 -7.20 -18.45
CA LEU A 58 -1.23 -8.61 -18.73
C LEU A 58 -0.74 -9.54 -17.62
N GLU A 59 0.46 -9.33 -17.10
CA GLU A 59 0.98 -10.08 -15.94
C GLU A 59 0.08 -9.91 -14.72
N ARG A 60 -0.37 -8.68 -14.46
CA ARG A 60 -1.31 -8.37 -13.37
C ARG A 60 -2.66 -9.08 -13.55
N ALA A 61 -3.24 -9.04 -14.74
CA ALA A 61 -4.51 -9.70 -15.03
C ALA A 61 -4.41 -11.22 -14.84
N VAL A 62 -3.34 -11.83 -15.35
CA VAL A 62 -3.10 -13.27 -15.18
C VAL A 62 -2.89 -13.63 -13.71
N PHE A 63 -2.11 -12.85 -12.97
CA PHE A 63 -1.89 -13.07 -11.54
C PHE A 63 -3.20 -13.01 -10.75
N VAL A 64 -4.00 -11.95 -10.94
CA VAL A 64 -5.26 -11.78 -10.21
C VAL A 64 -6.25 -12.89 -10.55
N LEU A 65 -6.46 -13.20 -11.83
CA LEU A 65 -7.39 -14.26 -12.23
C LEU A 65 -6.97 -15.63 -11.70
N HIS A 66 -5.67 -15.93 -11.66
CA HIS A 66 -5.19 -17.23 -11.22
C HIS A 66 -5.07 -17.34 -9.69
N GLU A 67 -4.46 -16.37 -9.03
CA GLU A 67 -4.11 -16.44 -7.61
C GLU A 67 -5.22 -15.95 -6.68
N VAL A 68 -6.08 -15.02 -7.13
CA VAL A 68 -7.19 -14.48 -6.33
C VAL A 68 -8.50 -15.19 -6.65
N PHE A 69 -8.76 -15.40 -7.94
CA PHE A 69 -10.03 -16.00 -8.40
C PHE A 69 -9.95 -17.49 -8.73
N GLY A 70 -8.76 -18.09 -8.70
CA GLY A 70 -8.58 -19.54 -8.87
C GLY A 70 -8.79 -20.07 -10.29
N PHE A 71 -8.89 -19.21 -11.32
CA PHE A 71 -9.10 -19.67 -12.70
C PHE A 71 -7.91 -20.48 -13.23
N GLY A 72 -8.19 -21.52 -14.01
CA GLY A 72 -7.17 -22.29 -14.71
C GLY A 72 -6.54 -21.53 -15.90
N HIS A 73 -5.29 -21.82 -16.23
CA HIS A 73 -4.62 -21.21 -17.39
C HIS A 73 -5.40 -21.30 -18.72
N PRO A 74 -6.12 -22.39 -19.05
CA PRO A 74 -6.95 -22.45 -20.26
C PRO A 74 -8.14 -21.47 -20.24
N GLU A 75 -8.76 -21.26 -19.08
CA GLU A 75 -9.90 -20.34 -18.92
C GLU A 75 -9.42 -18.89 -19.06
N ILE A 76 -8.31 -18.55 -18.40
CA ILE A 76 -7.67 -17.24 -18.51
C ILE A 76 -7.24 -16.95 -19.96
N ALA A 77 -6.75 -17.97 -20.68
CA ALA A 77 -6.42 -17.86 -22.09
C ALA A 77 -7.63 -17.46 -22.94
N GLY A 78 -8.79 -18.05 -22.68
CA GLY A 78 -10.06 -17.65 -23.30
C GLY A 78 -10.46 -16.21 -22.98
N ILE A 79 -10.38 -15.82 -21.70
CA ILE A 79 -10.73 -14.45 -21.24
C ILE A 79 -9.83 -13.40 -21.88
N LEU A 80 -8.53 -13.66 -21.97
CA LEU A 80 -7.54 -12.68 -22.43
C LEU A 80 -7.26 -12.74 -23.93
N GLY A 81 -7.88 -13.67 -24.67
CA GLY A 81 -7.63 -13.89 -26.09
C GLY A 81 -6.17 -14.29 -26.37
N ARG A 82 -5.60 -15.18 -25.54
CA ARG A 82 -4.20 -15.64 -25.61
C ARG A 82 -4.11 -17.16 -25.66
N THR A 83 -2.94 -17.68 -25.97
CA THR A 83 -2.70 -19.12 -25.87
C THR A 83 -2.45 -19.53 -24.41
N PRO A 84 -2.82 -20.75 -24.00
CA PRO A 84 -2.50 -21.25 -22.66
C PRO A 84 -1.00 -21.21 -22.33
N ALA A 85 -0.14 -21.39 -23.33
CA ALA A 85 1.31 -21.28 -23.17
C ALA A 85 1.75 -19.85 -22.83
N ALA A 86 1.22 -18.83 -23.51
CA ALA A 86 1.51 -17.43 -23.22
C ALA A 86 1.02 -17.05 -21.82
N VAL A 87 -0.16 -17.52 -21.41
CA VAL A 87 -0.70 -17.30 -20.05
C VAL A 87 0.22 -17.92 -18.99
N ARG A 88 0.70 -19.16 -19.18
CA ARG A 88 1.65 -19.78 -18.25
C ARG A 88 2.94 -18.98 -18.11
N GLN A 89 3.47 -18.43 -19.20
CA GLN A 89 4.68 -17.60 -19.17
C GLN A 89 4.45 -16.29 -18.41
N LEU A 90 3.31 -15.63 -18.65
CA LEU A 90 2.91 -14.42 -17.92
C LEU A 90 2.73 -14.71 -16.43
N ALA A 91 2.07 -15.81 -16.07
CA ALA A 91 1.89 -16.25 -14.69
C ALA A 91 3.25 -16.47 -14.00
N ALA A 92 4.17 -17.19 -14.65
CA ALA A 92 5.51 -17.44 -14.11
C ALA A 92 6.33 -16.15 -13.94
N ARG A 93 6.17 -15.16 -14.83
CA ARG A 93 6.85 -13.86 -14.69
C ARG A 93 6.23 -13.01 -13.58
N ALA A 94 4.90 -12.99 -13.47
CA ALA A 94 4.19 -12.31 -12.40
C ALA A 94 4.58 -12.90 -11.03
N ARG A 95 4.55 -14.22 -10.88
CA ARG A 95 4.99 -14.91 -9.65
C ARG A 95 6.43 -14.58 -9.27
N ARG A 96 7.36 -14.56 -10.23
CA ARG A 96 8.76 -14.18 -9.94
C ARG A 96 8.88 -12.75 -9.43
N HIS A 97 8.19 -11.79 -10.06
CA HIS A 97 8.18 -10.41 -9.58
C HIS A 97 7.55 -10.25 -8.20
N VAL A 98 6.45 -10.99 -7.94
CA VAL A 98 5.78 -10.98 -6.65
C VAL A 98 6.64 -11.63 -5.57
N HIS A 99 7.16 -12.84 -5.78
CA HIS A 99 8.00 -13.53 -4.79
C HIS A 99 9.31 -12.83 -4.48
N ALA A 100 9.84 -12.02 -5.40
CA ALA A 100 11.03 -11.21 -5.15
C ALA A 100 10.77 -10.05 -4.16
N ARG A 101 9.51 -9.64 -3.97
CA ARG A 101 9.14 -8.42 -3.23
C ARG A 101 8.07 -8.63 -2.15
N ARG A 102 7.43 -9.81 -2.10
CA ARG A 102 6.37 -10.13 -1.15
C ARG A 102 6.95 -10.39 0.25
N PRO A 103 6.39 -9.78 1.31
CA PRO A 103 6.63 -10.21 2.69
C PRO A 103 6.20 -11.67 2.85
N ARG A 104 7.12 -12.54 3.28
CA ARG A 104 6.90 -14.00 3.33
C ARG A 104 6.06 -14.46 4.53
N HIS A 105 5.72 -13.57 5.46
CA HIS A 105 5.09 -13.90 6.73
C HIS A 105 3.90 -13.00 7.00
N ARG A 106 2.80 -13.59 7.48
CA ARG A 106 1.70 -12.86 8.10
C ARG A 106 1.97 -12.80 9.59
N THR A 107 2.19 -11.60 10.11
CA THR A 107 2.22 -11.35 11.55
C THR A 107 0.81 -11.48 12.11
N GLU A 108 0.69 -11.86 13.38
CA GLU A 108 -0.60 -11.85 14.09
C GLU A 108 -1.28 -10.47 13.95
N PRO A 109 -2.58 -10.40 13.61
CA PRO A 109 -3.29 -9.15 13.38
C PRO A 109 -3.17 -8.13 14.53
N ASP A 110 -3.16 -8.61 15.77
CA ASP A 110 -3.10 -7.77 16.97
C ASP A 110 -1.72 -7.13 17.15
N VAL A 111 -0.66 -7.88 16.88
CA VAL A 111 0.72 -7.35 16.90
C VAL A 111 0.88 -6.29 15.81
N HIS A 112 0.30 -6.54 14.64
CA HIS A 112 0.36 -5.58 13.54
C HIS A 112 -0.35 -4.27 13.86
N ALA A 113 -1.55 -4.32 14.44
CA ALA A 113 -2.29 -3.14 14.87
C ALA A 113 -1.50 -2.33 15.93
N GLN A 114 -0.92 -3.01 16.93
CA GLN A 114 -0.13 -2.36 17.98
C GLN A 114 1.13 -1.69 17.44
N VAL A 115 1.81 -2.29 16.45
CA VAL A 115 2.98 -1.67 15.82
C VAL A 115 2.55 -0.46 14.98
N THR A 116 1.44 -0.56 14.22
CA THR A 116 0.88 0.56 13.46
C THR A 116 0.56 1.75 14.37
N GLU A 117 -0.08 1.51 15.51
CA GLU A 117 -0.43 2.56 16.49
C GLU A 117 0.81 3.22 17.08
N ARG A 118 1.75 2.43 17.60
CA ARG A 118 3.02 2.97 18.15
C ARG A 118 3.77 3.81 17.14
N PHE A 119 3.83 3.35 15.90
CA PHE A 119 4.45 4.09 14.81
C PHE A 119 3.72 5.40 14.51
N ALA A 120 2.39 5.39 14.39
CA ALA A 120 1.60 6.59 14.07
C ALA A 120 1.76 7.66 15.16
N VAL A 121 1.70 7.26 16.43
CA VAL A 121 1.90 8.16 17.58
C VAL A 121 3.32 8.74 17.56
N ALA A 122 4.35 7.92 17.38
CA ALA A 122 5.74 8.39 17.34
C ALA A 122 6.00 9.34 16.15
N ALA A 123 5.47 9.00 14.96
CA ALA A 123 5.63 9.79 13.75
C ALA A 123 4.97 11.17 13.85
N LEU A 124 3.74 11.24 14.36
CA LEU A 124 2.99 12.50 14.47
C LEU A 124 3.41 13.32 15.69
N GLY A 125 3.79 12.66 16.78
CA GLY A 125 4.30 13.32 17.99
C GLY A 125 5.73 13.83 17.86
N GLY A 126 6.45 13.47 16.79
CA GLY A 126 7.85 13.84 16.63
C GLY A 126 8.78 13.14 17.63
N ASP A 127 8.49 11.89 17.99
CA ASP A 127 9.34 11.10 18.87
C ASP A 127 10.37 10.31 18.04
N LEU A 128 11.55 10.91 17.86
CA LEU A 128 12.66 10.28 17.13
C LEU A 128 13.07 8.95 17.76
N GLN A 129 13.12 8.86 19.10
CA GLN A 129 13.62 7.68 19.78
C GLN A 129 12.65 6.50 19.58
N ALA A 130 11.34 6.74 19.77
CA ALA A 130 10.31 5.74 19.53
C ALA A 130 10.29 5.29 18.05
N LEU A 131 10.51 6.20 17.10
CA LEU A 131 10.66 5.84 15.68
C LEU A 131 11.86 4.91 15.44
N LEU A 132 13.03 5.22 16.00
CA LEU A 132 14.23 4.39 15.81
C LEU A 132 14.10 2.99 16.44
N GLU A 133 13.27 2.85 17.47
CA GLU A 133 12.98 1.58 18.13
C GLU A 133 12.08 0.69 17.27
N VAL A 134 11.02 1.25 16.68
CA VAL A 134 10.04 0.50 15.89
C VAL A 134 10.49 0.21 14.46
N LEU A 135 11.40 1.01 13.88
CA LEU A 135 11.86 0.83 12.51
C LEU A 135 12.95 -0.25 12.39
N ALA A 136 12.88 -1.06 11.34
CA ALA A 136 13.97 -1.94 10.94
C ALA A 136 15.13 -1.13 10.33
N PRO A 137 16.40 -1.57 10.47
CA PRO A 137 17.55 -0.86 9.92
C PRO A 137 17.44 -0.56 8.40
N ASP A 138 16.88 -1.50 7.64
CA ASP A 138 16.71 -1.49 6.19
C ASP A 138 15.29 -1.10 5.75
N VAL A 139 14.50 -0.49 6.65
CA VAL A 139 13.14 -0.04 6.35
C VAL A 139 13.10 0.83 5.08
N THR A 140 12.08 0.62 4.28
CA THR A 140 11.81 1.44 3.10
C THR A 140 10.46 2.15 3.23
N LEU A 141 10.46 3.45 2.95
CA LEU A 141 9.26 4.28 2.89
C LEU A 141 8.94 4.62 1.43
N TRP A 142 7.70 4.37 1.04
CA TRP A 142 7.11 4.87 -0.20
C TRP A 142 6.06 5.93 0.15
N THR A 143 6.25 7.15 -0.36
CA THR A 143 5.27 8.22 -0.22
C THR A 143 4.67 8.56 -1.57
N ASP A 144 3.36 8.43 -1.68
CA ASP A 144 2.59 8.87 -2.82
C ASP A 144 1.86 10.18 -2.49
N GLY A 145 2.49 11.30 -2.80
CA GLY A 145 1.88 12.63 -2.71
C GLY A 145 1.38 13.20 -4.03
N GLY A 146 1.66 12.56 -5.17
CA GLY A 146 1.27 13.05 -6.51
C GLY A 146 1.74 14.47 -6.84
N GLY A 147 2.79 14.97 -6.18
CA GLY A 147 3.27 16.36 -6.29
C GLY A 147 2.40 17.41 -5.57
N LYS A 148 1.40 16.97 -4.80
CA LYS A 148 0.42 17.84 -4.10
C LYS A 148 0.44 17.65 -2.58
N GLY A 149 0.72 16.44 -2.12
CA GLY A 149 0.64 16.06 -0.70
C GLY A 149 1.88 16.46 0.12
N PRO A 150 1.76 16.49 1.46
CA PRO A 150 2.90 16.65 2.35
C PRO A 150 3.89 15.47 2.21
N ALA A 151 5.15 15.73 2.58
CA ALA A 151 6.21 14.71 2.66
C ALA A 151 6.54 13.98 1.34
N THR A 152 6.28 14.61 0.18
CA THR A 152 6.45 13.96 -1.12
C THR A 152 7.93 13.74 -1.44
N SER A 153 8.42 12.51 -1.28
CA SER A 153 9.72 12.09 -1.81
C SER A 153 9.55 11.59 -3.24
N LEU A 154 10.37 12.07 -4.17
CA LEU A 154 10.33 11.64 -5.59
C LEU A 154 10.78 10.19 -5.80
N ARG A 155 11.41 9.59 -4.79
CA ARG A 155 11.91 8.22 -4.79
C ARG A 155 11.66 7.58 -3.43
N PRO A 156 11.59 6.23 -3.35
CA PRO A 156 11.53 5.53 -2.07
C PRO A 156 12.71 5.93 -1.18
N VAL A 157 12.44 6.12 0.11
CA VAL A 157 13.45 6.46 1.11
C VAL A 157 13.90 5.18 1.80
N HIS A 158 15.20 4.91 1.76
CA HIS A 158 15.79 3.71 2.33
C HIS A 158 16.61 4.01 3.57
N GLY A 159 16.43 3.18 4.59
CA GLY A 159 17.21 3.17 5.81
C GLY A 159 16.54 3.91 6.95
N ARG A 160 16.62 3.31 8.14
CA ARG A 160 15.98 3.77 9.37
C ARG A 160 16.15 5.26 9.65
N ASP A 161 17.39 5.74 9.66
CA ASP A 161 17.69 7.10 10.11
C ASP A 161 17.13 8.15 9.14
N ARG A 162 17.15 7.86 7.83
CA ARG A 162 16.58 8.75 6.81
C ARG A 162 15.06 8.79 6.86
N VAL A 163 14.43 7.64 7.07
CA VAL A 163 12.98 7.54 7.24
C VAL A 163 12.55 8.30 8.49
N ALA A 164 13.23 8.11 9.63
CA ALA A 164 12.92 8.81 10.87
C ALA A 164 13.11 10.33 10.72
N ALA A 165 14.22 10.78 10.12
CA ALA A 165 14.46 12.21 9.87
C ALA A 165 13.37 12.86 9.00
N LEU A 166 12.83 12.14 8.01
CA LEU A 166 11.73 12.63 7.19
C LEU A 166 10.46 12.83 8.02
N PHE A 167 10.07 11.87 8.86
CA PHE A 167 8.92 12.03 9.76
C PHE A 167 9.10 13.19 10.73
N MET A 168 10.31 13.35 11.29
CA MET A 168 10.64 14.49 12.15
C MET A 168 10.49 15.83 11.43
N SER A 169 10.94 15.92 10.18
CA SER A 169 10.77 17.13 9.37
C SER A 169 9.29 17.46 9.11
N VAL A 170 8.46 16.43 8.90
CA VAL A 170 7.03 16.60 8.66
C VAL A 170 6.31 17.02 9.94
N ALA A 171 6.57 16.36 11.06
CA ALA A 171 6.00 16.71 12.37
C ALA A 171 6.37 18.13 12.81
N ALA A 172 7.56 18.62 12.43
CA ALA A 172 7.95 20.01 12.69
C ALA A 172 7.21 21.04 11.81
N THR A 173 6.67 20.62 10.66
CA THR A 173 6.02 21.50 9.68
C THR A 173 4.49 21.45 9.78
N VAL A 174 3.93 20.32 10.20
CA VAL A 174 2.50 20.10 10.37
C VAL A 174 2.19 20.17 11.87
N PRO A 175 1.49 21.21 12.36
CA PRO A 175 1.12 21.31 13.76
C PRO A 175 0.32 20.09 14.20
N ALA A 176 0.69 19.49 15.34
CA ALA A 176 -0.05 18.37 15.91
C ALA A 176 -1.46 18.77 16.38
N GLU A 177 -1.65 20.05 16.71
CA GLU A 177 -2.94 20.61 17.09
C GLU A 177 -3.95 20.51 15.94
N GLY A 178 -5.04 19.77 16.17
CA GLY A 178 -6.10 19.56 15.19
C GLY A 178 -5.90 18.34 14.28
N LEU A 179 -4.84 17.55 14.49
CA LEU A 179 -4.69 16.25 13.85
C LEU A 179 -5.44 15.16 14.63
N ASP A 180 -6.16 14.32 13.90
CA ASP A 180 -6.86 13.14 14.43
C ASP A 180 -6.33 11.88 13.75
N ILE A 181 -6.08 10.83 14.53
CA ILE A 181 -5.64 9.52 14.03
C ILE A 181 -6.77 8.54 14.20
N ARG A 182 -7.23 7.97 13.09
CA ARG A 182 -8.24 6.91 13.10
C ARG A 182 -7.62 5.62 12.61
N TYR A 183 -7.77 4.54 13.39
CA TYR A 183 -7.28 3.23 13.00
C TYR A 183 -8.36 2.44 12.26
N ARG A 184 -8.03 1.94 11.07
CA ARG A 184 -8.92 1.17 10.19
C ARG A 184 -8.14 0.06 9.50
N ARG A 185 -8.77 -0.62 8.53
CA ARG A 185 -8.09 -1.55 7.63
C ARG A 185 -8.15 -1.04 6.19
N VAL A 186 -7.05 -1.23 5.47
CA VAL A 186 -6.95 -1.00 4.02
C VAL A 186 -6.41 -2.26 3.40
N ALA A 187 -7.15 -2.84 2.46
CA ALA A 187 -6.80 -4.10 1.82
C ALA A 187 -6.45 -5.21 2.85
N GLY A 188 -7.19 -5.25 3.97
CA GLY A 188 -6.98 -6.21 5.05
C GLY A 188 -5.91 -5.82 6.09
N ASP A 189 -4.99 -4.91 5.77
CA ASP A 189 -3.92 -4.50 6.69
C ASP A 189 -4.37 -3.39 7.65
N PRO A 190 -4.02 -3.45 8.95
CA PRO A 190 -4.18 -2.33 9.88
C PRO A 190 -3.49 -1.07 9.38
N CYS A 191 -4.21 0.04 9.33
CA CYS A 191 -3.74 1.32 8.85
C CYS A 191 -4.03 2.45 9.83
N ALA A 192 -3.20 3.49 9.77
CA ALA A 192 -3.46 4.78 10.41
C ALA A 192 -3.96 5.76 9.35
N LEU A 193 -5.13 6.34 9.60
CA LEU A 193 -5.68 7.44 8.83
C LEU A 193 -5.42 8.72 9.59
N VAL A 194 -4.79 9.70 8.95
CA VAL A 194 -4.49 11.00 9.55
C VAL A 194 -5.43 12.03 8.94
N PHE A 195 -6.14 12.75 9.79
CA PHE A 195 -7.04 13.83 9.41
C PHE A 195 -6.57 15.16 9.99
N ALA A 196 -6.84 16.25 9.27
CA ALA A 196 -6.88 17.60 9.84
C ALA A 196 -8.32 18.09 9.82
N GLY A 197 -8.96 18.16 11.00
CA GLY A 197 -10.42 18.27 11.09
C GLY A 197 -11.11 17.12 10.36
N ASP A 198 -11.98 17.42 9.40
CA ASP A 198 -12.69 16.42 8.59
C ASP A 198 -11.97 16.05 7.27
N SER A 199 -10.79 16.63 7.01
CA SER A 199 -10.07 16.40 5.75
C SER A 199 -8.99 15.32 5.91
N PRO A 200 -9.01 14.24 5.11
CA PRO A 200 -7.97 13.21 5.15
C PRO A 200 -6.65 13.78 4.61
N LEU A 201 -5.59 13.66 5.40
CA LEU A 201 -4.23 14.06 5.04
C LEU A 201 -3.37 12.89 4.58
N ALA A 202 -3.51 11.73 5.23
CA ALA A 202 -2.70 10.57 4.90
C ALA A 202 -3.41 9.26 5.22
N VAL A 203 -3.14 8.23 4.41
CA VAL A 203 -3.32 6.83 4.78
C VAL A 203 -1.94 6.20 4.89
N VAL A 204 -1.65 5.60 6.04
CA VAL A 204 -0.38 4.92 6.30
C VAL A 204 -0.62 3.45 6.59
N VAL A 205 0.05 2.59 5.82
CA VAL A 205 0.12 1.15 6.05
C VAL A 205 1.58 0.77 6.30
N VAL A 206 1.82 -0.11 7.27
CA VAL A 206 3.16 -0.61 7.59
C VAL A 206 3.24 -2.09 7.27
N ASP A 207 4.43 -2.54 6.89
CA ASP A 207 4.81 -3.94 6.78
C ASP A 207 5.78 -4.27 7.90
N LEU A 208 5.61 -5.44 8.52
CA LEU A 208 6.48 -5.89 9.60
C LEU A 208 7.59 -6.84 9.13
N THR A 209 8.67 -6.87 9.90
CA THR A 209 9.71 -7.91 9.82
C THR A 209 9.10 -9.30 10.08
N PRO A 210 9.75 -10.39 9.65
CA PRO A 210 9.29 -11.75 9.96
C PRO A 210 9.09 -12.05 11.45
N GLY A 211 9.83 -11.36 12.32
CA GLY A 211 9.68 -11.46 13.78
C GLY A 211 8.49 -10.67 14.35
N GLY A 212 7.82 -9.84 13.55
CA GLY A 212 6.70 -9.01 13.98
C GLY A 212 7.07 -7.85 14.91
N ASP A 213 8.36 -7.62 15.13
CA ASP A 213 8.89 -6.70 16.15
C ASP A 213 9.20 -5.30 15.60
N ARG A 214 9.47 -5.20 14.30
CA ARG A 214 9.91 -3.96 13.64
C ARG A 214 9.22 -3.76 12.30
N ILE A 215 9.23 -2.53 11.81
CA ILE A 215 8.67 -2.14 10.53
C ILE A 215 9.73 -2.27 9.43
N ALA A 216 9.46 -3.13 8.45
CA ALA A 216 10.29 -3.34 7.26
C ALA A 216 9.87 -2.44 6.08
N GLY A 217 8.60 -2.03 6.03
CA GLY A 217 8.07 -1.19 4.95
C GLY A 217 7.02 -0.20 5.44
N ILE A 218 6.95 0.97 4.83
CA ILE A 218 5.92 1.97 5.10
C ILE A 218 5.37 2.48 3.76
N TYR A 219 4.05 2.47 3.63
CA TYR A 219 3.32 2.95 2.47
C TYR A 219 2.43 4.12 2.91
N SER A 220 2.79 5.33 2.49
CA SER A 220 2.09 6.56 2.85
C SER A 220 1.43 7.16 1.61
N VAL A 221 0.10 7.21 1.57
CA VAL A 221 -0.66 7.90 0.53
C VAL A 221 -1.08 9.25 1.07
N THR A 222 -0.54 10.34 0.50
CA THR A 222 -0.86 11.72 0.86
C THR A 222 -1.44 12.53 -0.30
N ASN A 223 -1.55 11.92 -1.50
CA ASN A 223 -2.17 12.57 -2.65
C ASN A 223 -3.67 12.77 -2.41
N PRO A 224 -4.18 14.01 -2.32
CA PRO A 224 -5.60 14.28 -2.05
C PRO A 224 -6.52 13.67 -3.12
N ASP A 225 -6.08 13.54 -4.38
CA ASP A 225 -6.88 12.92 -5.44
C ASP A 225 -7.18 11.43 -5.15
N LYS A 226 -6.32 10.77 -4.36
CA LYS A 226 -6.48 9.36 -3.95
C LYS A 226 -7.14 9.19 -2.58
N LEU A 227 -7.37 10.28 -1.85
CA LEU A 227 -8.00 10.25 -0.52
C LEU A 227 -9.50 10.55 -0.56
N THR A 228 -10.09 10.76 -1.73
CA THR A 228 -11.50 11.13 -1.89
C THR A 228 -12.51 10.10 -1.34
N GLY A 229 -12.11 8.83 -1.25
CA GLY A 229 -12.91 7.74 -0.66
C GLY A 229 -12.68 7.52 0.84
N VAL A 230 -11.74 8.25 1.45
CA VAL A 230 -11.40 8.15 2.88
C VAL A 230 -12.31 9.11 3.66
N ARG A 231 -13.01 8.59 4.68
CA ARG A 231 -13.93 9.34 5.54
C ARG A 231 -13.68 9.03 6.99
#